data_AF-A0AAE7TGG5-F1
#
_entry.id   AF-A0AAE7TGG5-F1
#
_cell.length_a   1.000
_cell.length_b   1.000
_cell.length_c   1.000
_cell.angle_alpha   90.00
_cell.angle_beta   90.00
_cell.angle_gamma   90.00
#
_symmetry.space_group_name_H-M   'P 1'
#
loop_
_entity.id
_entity.type
_entity.pdbx_description
1 polymer ?
#
loop_
_entity_poly.entity_id
_entity_poly.type
_entity_poly.pdbx_seq_one_letter_code
_entity_poly.pdbx_strand_id
1 'polypeptide(L)'
;MDDFEGLSDHFILRMYEFIRNEVQADALAGTRLVGVPAKQRADRLLREIGRRGLVCRPIDWPAYLAAPDDLLDAPAQLRKITSV
;
A
#
# COMPACT_ATOMS: atom_id res chain seq x y z
N MET A 1 -2.31 9.00 -21.21
CA MET A 1 -0.88 8.78 -20.95
C MET A 1 -0.81 7.84 -19.77
N ASP A 2 -0.17 6.69 -19.92
CA ASP A 2 0.09 5.81 -18.79
C ASP A 2 1.18 6.45 -17.94
N ASP A 3 0.92 6.65 -16.64
CA ASP A 3 1.87 7.24 -15.67
C ASP A 3 3.24 6.52 -15.62
N PHE A 4 3.33 5.32 -16.21
CA PHE A 4 4.47 4.41 -16.14
C PHE A 4 5.09 4.07 -17.50
N GLU A 5 4.65 4.75 -18.57
CA GLU A 5 5.19 4.56 -19.91
C GLU A 5 6.69 4.92 -19.95
N GLY A 6 7.51 4.03 -20.51
CA GLY A 6 8.97 4.20 -20.58
C GLY A 6 9.75 3.91 -19.29
N LEU A 7 9.08 3.61 -18.17
CA LEU A 7 9.75 3.18 -16.94
C LEU A 7 10.13 1.71 -17.00
N SER A 8 11.33 1.38 -16.52
CA SER A 8 11.79 0.00 -16.43
C SER A 8 11.09 -0.77 -15.31
N ASP A 9 11.02 -2.08 -15.45
CA ASP A 9 10.44 -2.97 -14.43
C ASP A 9 11.13 -2.80 -13.08
N HIS A 10 12.47 -2.67 -13.08
CA HIS A 10 13.24 -2.39 -11.87
C HIS A 10 12.79 -1.11 -11.17
N PHE A 11 12.53 -0.05 -11.94
CA PHE A 11 12.11 1.22 -11.38
C PHE A 11 10.72 1.14 -10.76
N ILE A 12 9.77 0.49 -11.44
CA ILE A 12 8.41 0.26 -10.92
C ILE A 12 8.44 -0.54 -9.61
N LEU A 13 9.19 -1.65 -9.59
CA LEU A 13 9.35 -2.47 -8.38
C LEU A 13 9.99 -1.68 -7.25
N ARG A 14 11.06 -0.93 -7.53
CA ARG A 14 11.76 -0.11 -6.54
C ARG A 14 10.87 0.98 -5.95
N MET A 15 10.03 1.61 -6.76
CA MET A 15 9.07 2.61 -6.27
C MET A 15 8.03 1.99 -5.33
N TYR A 16 7.54 0.81 -5.68
CA TYR A 16 6.57 0.11 -4.85
C TYR A 16 7.21 -0.34 -3.51
N GLU A 17 8.42 -0.89 -3.57
CA GLU A 17 9.20 -1.24 -2.37
C GLU A 17 9.53 -0.04 -1.50
N PHE A 18 9.78 1.13 -2.10
CA PHE A 18 10.03 2.35 -1.35
C PHE A 18 8.81 2.74 -0.50
N ILE A 19 7.61 2.75 -1.09
CA ILE A 19 6.37 3.03 -0.35
C ILE A 19 6.16 1.97 0.75
N ARG A 20 6.44 0.70 0.47
CA ARG A 20 6.37 -0.37 1.48
C ARG A 20 7.26 -0.08 2.69
N ASN A 21 8.48 0.37 2.45
CA ASN A 21 9.43 0.70 3.52
C ASN A 21 9.00 1.95 4.31
N GLU A 22 8.45 2.96 3.64
CA GLU A 22 7.90 4.14 4.32
C GLU A 22 6.73 3.77 5.25
N VAL A 23 5.80 2.94 4.77
CA VAL A 23 4.67 2.44 5.60
C VAL A 23 5.19 1.67 6.81
N GLN A 24 6.17 0.79 6.62
CA GLN A 24 6.75 0.02 7.71
C GLN A 24 7.48 0.92 8.72
N ALA A 25 8.23 1.92 8.25
CA ALA A 25 8.92 2.87 9.11
C ALA A 25 7.93 3.70 9.95
N ASP A 26 6.85 4.17 9.34
CA ASP A 26 5.78 4.90 10.03
C ASP A 26 5.11 4.04 11.10
N ALA A 27 4.80 2.79 10.77
CA ALA A 27 4.21 1.84 11.72
C ALA A 27 5.12 1.60 12.94
N LEU A 28 6.44 1.46 12.71
CA LEU A 28 7.44 1.28 13.77
C LEU A 28 7.64 2.55 14.62
N ALA A 29 7.58 3.73 14.00
CA ALA A 29 7.69 5.01 14.67
C ALA A 29 6.41 5.42 15.43
N GLY A 30 5.28 4.74 15.16
CA GLY A 30 3.96 5.14 15.67
C GLY A 30 3.44 6.44 15.06
N THR A 31 3.96 6.82 13.90
CA THR A 31 3.57 8.03 13.15
C THR A 31 2.56 7.70 12.06
N ARG A 32 1.93 8.75 11.48
CA ARG A 32 0.94 8.64 10.40
C ARG A 32 1.25 9.62 9.27
N LEU A 33 2.49 9.60 8.79
CA LEU A 33 2.97 10.47 7.71
C LEU A 33 2.56 9.93 6.33
N VAL A 34 2.54 8.61 6.18
CA VAL A 34 2.03 7.92 5.01
C VAL A 34 0.51 7.89 5.10
N GLY A 35 -0.13 8.51 4.10
CA GLY A 35 -1.58 8.67 4.02
C GLY A 35 -2.17 8.16 2.70
N VAL A 36 -3.43 8.52 2.48
CA VAL A 36 -4.22 8.14 1.28
C VAL A 36 -3.47 8.38 -0.05
N PRO A 37 -2.72 9.48 -0.27
CA PRO A 37 -1.98 9.68 -1.52
C PRO A 37 -0.94 8.59 -1.82
N ALA A 38 -0.25 8.10 -0.78
CA ALA A 38 0.73 7.03 -0.93
C ALA A 38 0.04 5.70 -1.25
N LYS A 39 -1.10 5.41 -0.62
CA LYS A 39 -1.93 4.24 -0.95
C LYS A 39 -2.41 4.28 -2.40
N GLN A 40 -2.96 5.40 -2.85
CA GLN A 40 -3.39 5.56 -4.24
C GLN A 40 -2.24 5.37 -5.23
N ARG A 41 -1.03 5.85 -4.89
CA ARG A 41 0.16 5.65 -5.72
C ARG A 41 0.58 4.18 -5.76
N ALA A 42 0.59 3.50 -4.62
CA ALA A 42 0.88 2.07 -4.54
C ALA A 42 -0.14 1.23 -5.31
N ASP A 43 -1.43 1.58 -5.25
CA ASP A 43 -2.49 0.90 -6.00
C ASP A 43 -2.27 1.02 -7.52
N ARG A 44 -1.84 2.20 -8.00
CA ARG A 44 -1.46 2.37 -9.42
C ARG A 44 -0.24 1.55 -9.80
N LEU A 45 0.80 1.54 -8.96
CA LEU A 45 2.00 0.72 -9.16
C LEU A 45 1.66 -0.78 -9.17
N LEU A 46 0.80 -1.25 -8.27
CA LEU A 46 0.41 -2.65 -8.18
C LEU A 46 -0.35 -3.11 -9.42
N ARG A 47 -1.24 -2.27 -9.97
CA ARG A 47 -1.90 -2.56 -11.25
C ARG A 47 -0.89 -2.70 -12.39
N GLU A 48 0.13 -1.84 -12.42
CA GLU A 48 1.16 -1.88 -13.45
C GLU A 48 2.07 -3.11 -13.30
N ILE A 49 2.48 -3.43 -12.08
CA ILE A 49 3.22 -4.66 -11.74
C ILE A 49 2.44 -5.89 -12.20
N GLY A 50 1.14 -5.95 -11.90
CA GLY A 50 0.26 -7.01 -12.35
C GLY A 50 0.12 -7.08 -13.87
N ARG A 51 -0.03 -5.93 -14.55
CA ARG A 51 -0.10 -5.85 -16.01
C ARG A 51 1.16 -6.39 -16.69
N ARG A 52 2.33 -6.19 -16.08
CA ARG A 52 3.63 -6.67 -16.59
C ARG A 52 3.97 -8.10 -16.15
N GLY A 53 3.15 -8.73 -15.31
CA GLY A 53 3.42 -10.08 -14.79
C GLY A 53 4.59 -10.14 -13.80
N LEU A 54 4.92 -9.02 -13.17
CA LEU A 54 5.99 -8.92 -12.19
C LEU A 54 5.49 -9.37 -10.80
N VAL A 55 6.42 -9.81 -9.96
CA VAL A 55 6.11 -10.26 -8.59
C VAL A 55 6.61 -9.21 -7.59
N CYS A 56 5.78 -8.85 -6.62
CA CYS A 56 6.14 -7.96 -5.51
C CYS A 56 5.58 -8.48 -4.19
N ARG A 57 6.17 -8.03 -3.07
CA ARG A 57 5.65 -8.32 -1.72
C ARG A 57 4.59 -7.29 -1.34
N PRO A 58 3.40 -7.68 -0.88
CA PRO A 58 2.34 -6.73 -0.53
C PRO A 58 2.78 -5.73 0.55
N ILE A 59 2.10 -4.58 0.57
CA ILE A 59 2.25 -3.55 1.61
C ILE A 59 1.24 -3.83 2.72
N ASP A 60 1.73 -3.92 3.95
CA ASP A 60 0.91 -4.06 5.15
C ASP A 60 0.34 -2.68 5.55
N TRP A 61 -0.81 -2.32 4.98
CA TRP A 61 -1.44 -1.02 5.27
C TRP A 61 -1.99 -0.95 6.69
N PRO A 62 -1.82 0.18 7.40
CA PRO A 62 -2.43 0.36 8.70
C PRO A 62 -3.94 0.47 8.56
N ALA A 63 -4.67 0.03 9.57
CA ALA A 63 -6.12 -0.14 9.50
C ALA A 63 -6.93 1.12 9.16
N TYR A 64 -6.43 2.32 9.48
CA TYR A 64 -7.10 3.57 9.12
C TYR A 64 -6.97 3.91 7.62
N LEU A 65 -6.10 3.19 6.88
CA LEU A 65 -5.93 3.27 5.43
C LEU A 65 -6.36 2.00 4.71
N ALA A 66 -6.47 0.88 5.41
CA ALA A 66 -7.09 -0.33 4.89
C ALA A 66 -8.53 0.00 4.46
N ALA A 67 -8.93 -0.42 3.26
CA ALA A 67 -10.33 -0.31 2.87
C ALA A 67 -11.20 -1.09 3.87
N PRO A 68 -12.49 -0.75 4.03
CA PRO A 68 -13.41 -1.56 4.82
C PRO A 68 -13.39 -3.04 4.42
N ASP A 69 -13.19 -3.33 3.13
CA ASP A 69 -13.07 -4.67 2.58
C ASP A 69 -11.73 -5.36 2.94
N ASP A 70 -10.64 -4.60 3.06
CA ASP A 70 -9.32 -5.12 3.50
C ASP A 70 -9.33 -5.51 4.99
N LEU A 71 -10.27 -4.96 5.78
CA LEU A 71 -10.43 -5.24 7.20
C LEU A 71 -11.22 -6.52 7.48
N LEU A 72 -11.84 -7.14 6.47
CA LEU A 72 -12.53 -8.42 6.63
C LEU A 72 -11.55 -9.58 6.86
N ASP A 73 -10.32 -9.46 6.36
CA ASP A 73 -9.22 -10.41 6.59
C ASP A 73 -8.31 -10.01 7.76
N ALA A 74 -8.56 -8.87 8.41
CA ALA A 74 -7.78 -8.41 9.56
C ALA A 74 -8.15 -9.18 10.84
N PRO A 75 -7.17 -9.50 11.71
CA PRO A 75 -7.45 -10.18 12.98
C PRO A 75 -8.45 -9.38 13.82
N ALA A 76 -9.41 -10.10 14.42
CA ALA A 76 -10.67 -9.59 15.02
C ALA A 76 -10.54 -8.45 16.06
N GLN A 77 -9.33 -8.09 16.47
CA GLN A 77 -9.05 -7.10 17.49
C GLN A 77 -9.39 -5.66 17.07
N LEU A 78 -9.57 -5.41 15.78
CA LEU A 78 -9.82 -4.06 15.26
C LEU A 78 -11.31 -3.72 15.02
N ARG A 79 -12.22 -4.67 15.25
CA ARG A 79 -13.67 -4.54 14.99
C ARG A 79 -14.44 -3.74 16.07
N LYS A 80 -13.76 -3.10 17.02
CA LYS A 80 -14.38 -2.55 18.26
C LYS A 80 -14.61 -1.03 18.29
N ILE A 81 -14.49 -0.30 17.20
CA ILE A 81 -14.69 1.16 17.21
C ILE A 81 -15.83 1.59 16.28
N THR A 82 -17.05 1.14 16.58
CA THR A 82 -18.28 1.89 16.28
C THR A 82 -19.34 1.49 17.30
N SER A 83 -19.40 2.20 18.43
CA SER A 83 -20.60 2.23 19.27
C SER A 83 -20.60 3.55 20.04
N VAL A 84 -21.19 4.58 19.45
CA VAL A 84 -21.86 5.69 20.14
C VAL A 84 -23.14 5.96 19.37
#